data_AF-A0A9X2FRG9-F1
#
_entry.id   AF-A0A9X2FRG9-F1
#
_cell.length_a   1.000
_cell.length_b   1.000
_cell.length_c   1.000
_cell.angle_alpha   90.00
_cell.angle_beta   90.00
_cell.angle_gamma   90.00
#
_symmetry.space_group_name_H-M   'P 1'
#
loop_
_entity.id
_entity.type
_entity.pdbx_description
1 polymer ?
#
loop_
_entity_poly.entity_id
_entity_poly.type
_entity_poly.pdbx_seq_one_letter_code
_entity_poly.pdbx_strand_id
1 'polypeptide(L)'
;MSETTTEPHQETPPETAPEGVMEDIAALTALLDREIAAIGSGDLSGIAARLDEKSRLGARLEAQTVWIETTLGQGDAPASELRDSLAELSALIARDAAMLERMRETTASVARELERLRARHGLGGLYGASGHRNPKDTLSRASMDKSV
;
A
#
# COMPACT_ATOMS: atom_id res chain seq x y z
N MET A 1 -14.12 33.33 59.38
CA MET A 1 -14.68 32.15 58.69
C MET A 1 -15.06 32.61 57.31
N SER A 2 -14.18 32.40 56.33
CA SER A 2 -14.45 32.73 54.92
C SER A 2 -14.33 31.42 54.16
N GLU A 3 -15.48 30.87 53.79
CA GLU A 3 -15.59 29.72 52.90
C GLU A 3 -15.42 30.27 51.47
N THR A 4 -14.25 30.04 50.88
CA THR A 4 -14.08 30.14 49.43
C THR A 4 -14.72 28.89 48.82
N THR A 5 -15.96 29.06 48.36
CA THR A 5 -16.67 28.12 47.51
C THR A 5 -15.89 27.93 46.20
N THR A 6 -15.32 26.74 46.05
CA THR A 6 -14.83 26.17 44.80
C THR A 6 -15.96 26.12 43.79
N GLU A 7 -15.85 26.91 42.70
CA GLU A 7 -16.65 26.69 41.50
C GLU A 7 -16.16 25.40 40.81
N PRO A 8 -17.03 24.43 40.49
CA PRO A 8 -16.66 23.32 39.64
C PRO A 8 -16.60 23.81 38.18
N HIS A 9 -15.41 23.73 37.60
CA HIS A 9 -15.19 23.86 36.17
C HIS A 9 -15.97 22.74 35.46
N GLN A 10 -17.13 23.06 34.89
CA GLN A 10 -17.83 22.14 34.01
C GLN A 10 -17.04 22.09 32.69
N GLU A 11 -16.20 21.07 32.53
CA GLU A 11 -15.75 20.65 31.20
C GLU A 11 -16.97 20.17 30.43
N THR A 12 -17.49 21.03 29.56
CA THR A 12 -18.50 20.66 28.58
C THR A 12 -17.92 19.56 27.69
N PRO A 13 -18.55 18.37 27.59
CA PRO A 13 -18.11 17.38 26.61
C PRO A 13 -18.19 18.01 25.21
N PRO A 14 -17.30 17.65 24.26
CA PRO A 14 -17.41 18.13 22.89
C PRO A 14 -18.71 17.59 22.28
N GLU A 15 -19.77 18.39 22.36
CA GLU A 15 -21.18 18.04 22.08
C GLU A 15 -21.45 17.82 20.58
N THR A 16 -20.45 18.00 19.73
CA THR A 16 -20.53 17.79 18.28
C THR A 16 -19.19 17.31 17.75
N ALA A 17 -19.20 16.36 16.81
CA ALA A 17 -18.01 16.01 16.06
C ALA A 17 -17.39 17.26 15.43
N PRO A 18 -16.06 17.47 15.52
CA PRO A 18 -15.41 18.49 14.72
C PRO A 18 -15.77 18.21 13.26
N GLU A 19 -16.10 19.29 12.54
CA GLU A 19 -16.76 19.24 11.24
C GLU A 19 -16.09 18.21 10.32
N GLY A 20 -16.83 17.15 9.97
CA GLY A 20 -16.46 16.20 8.94
C GLY A 20 -15.58 15.01 9.33
N VAL A 21 -15.35 14.65 10.60
CA VAL A 21 -14.56 13.43 10.93
C VAL A 21 -15.14 12.16 10.30
N MET A 22 -16.44 11.93 10.48
CA MET A 22 -17.11 10.77 9.89
C MET A 22 -17.12 10.83 8.36
N GLU A 23 -17.20 12.05 7.79
CA GLU A 23 -17.11 12.26 6.34
C GLU A 23 -15.71 11.95 5.81
N ASP A 24 -14.66 12.27 6.58
CA ASP A 24 -13.27 12.00 6.23
C ASP A 24 -12.94 10.52 6.30
N ILE A 25 -13.48 9.83 7.32
CA ILE A 25 -13.40 8.35 7.40
C ILE A 25 -14.12 7.75 6.18
N ALA A 26 -15.35 8.15 5.89
CA ALA A 26 -16.10 7.65 4.75
C ALA A 26 -15.39 7.95 3.40
N ALA A 27 -14.82 9.13 3.25
CA ALA A 27 -14.07 9.53 2.05
C ALA A 27 -12.81 8.68 1.87
N LEU A 28 -12.08 8.40 2.96
CA LEU A 28 -10.88 7.56 2.93
C LEU A 28 -11.23 6.09 2.66
N THR A 29 -12.31 5.57 3.28
CA THR A 29 -12.86 4.23 2.99
C THR A 29 -13.19 4.10 1.50
N ALA A 30 -13.95 5.03 0.94
CA ALA A 30 -14.31 5.02 -0.48
C ALA A 30 -13.10 5.19 -1.41
N LEU A 31 -12.05 5.89 -0.97
CA LEU A 31 -10.80 6.02 -1.71
C LEU A 31 -10.04 4.69 -1.76
N LEU A 32 -9.91 4.01 -0.63
CA LEU A 32 -9.25 2.70 -0.52
C LEU A 32 -9.99 1.61 -1.29
N ASP A 33 -11.33 1.58 -1.24
CA ASP A 33 -12.10 0.62 -2.05
C ASP A 33 -11.87 0.80 -3.55
N ARG A 34 -11.84 2.05 -4.01
CA ARG A 34 -11.52 2.36 -5.42
C ARG A 34 -10.09 1.98 -5.78
N GLU A 35 -9.14 2.13 -4.86
CA GLU A 35 -7.75 1.73 -5.07
C GLU A 35 -7.60 0.21 -5.12
N ILE A 36 -8.20 -0.52 -4.18
CA ILE A 36 -8.26 -1.99 -4.16
C ILE A 36 -8.86 -2.52 -5.47
N ALA A 37 -9.96 -1.93 -5.94
CA ALA A 37 -10.57 -2.30 -7.22
C ALA A 37 -9.63 -2.03 -8.42
N ALA A 38 -8.99 -0.86 -8.46
CA ALA A 38 -8.06 -0.49 -9.52
C ALA A 38 -6.85 -1.44 -9.56
N ILE A 39 -6.20 -1.65 -8.41
CA ILE A 39 -5.09 -2.60 -8.24
C ILE A 39 -5.53 -4.02 -8.64
N GLY A 40 -6.72 -4.45 -8.22
CA GLY A 40 -7.28 -5.75 -8.58
C GLY A 40 -7.46 -5.94 -10.09
N SER A 41 -7.72 -4.86 -10.83
CA SER A 41 -7.80 -4.86 -12.30
C SER A 41 -6.45 -4.64 -13.00
N GLY A 42 -5.36 -4.41 -12.25
CA GLY A 42 -4.05 -4.03 -12.78
C GLY A 42 -3.96 -2.58 -13.25
N ASP A 43 -4.97 -1.76 -12.96
CA ASP A 43 -4.94 -0.32 -13.24
C ASP A 43 -4.17 0.42 -12.15
N LEU A 44 -2.95 0.82 -12.49
CA LEU A 44 -2.06 1.61 -11.64
C LEU A 44 -2.05 3.09 -12.04
N SER A 45 -2.97 3.50 -12.92
CA SER A 45 -3.12 4.90 -13.28
C SER A 45 -3.63 5.71 -12.08
N GLY A 46 -3.10 6.92 -11.94
CA GLY A 46 -3.53 7.83 -10.87
C GLY A 46 -3.08 7.46 -9.45
N ILE A 47 -2.16 6.51 -9.25
CA ILE A 47 -1.61 6.19 -7.92
C ILE A 47 -1.07 7.42 -7.20
N ALA A 48 -0.36 8.31 -7.89
CA ALA A 48 0.19 9.53 -7.29
C ALA A 48 -0.93 10.45 -6.75
N ALA A 49 -1.98 10.67 -7.54
CA ALA A 49 -3.12 11.49 -7.11
C ALA A 49 -3.88 10.85 -5.93
N ARG A 50 -4.00 9.51 -5.91
CA ARG A 50 -4.60 8.79 -4.77
C ARG A 50 -3.72 8.88 -3.53
N LEU A 51 -2.39 8.85 -3.67
CA LEU A 51 -1.46 9.01 -2.55
C LEU A 51 -1.56 10.41 -1.93
N ASP A 52 -1.66 11.45 -2.75
CA ASP A 52 -1.83 12.83 -2.29
C ASP A 52 -3.15 12.97 -1.51
N GLU A 53 -4.24 12.42 -2.05
CA GLU A 53 -5.55 12.46 -1.40
C GLU A 53 -5.59 11.64 -0.11
N LYS A 54 -4.96 10.46 -0.07
CA LYS A 54 -4.79 9.66 1.16
C LYS A 54 -4.02 10.44 2.22
N SER A 55 -2.93 11.11 1.83
CA SER A 55 -2.12 11.93 2.73
C SER A 55 -2.92 13.09 3.31
N ARG A 56 -3.73 13.75 2.46
CA ARG A 56 -4.60 14.86 2.86
C ARG A 56 -5.68 14.42 3.86
N LEU A 57 -6.38 13.33 3.57
CA LEU A 57 -7.42 12.79 4.46
C LEU A 57 -6.80 12.26 5.76
N GLY A 58 -5.66 11.57 5.68
CA GLY A 58 -4.91 11.10 6.85
C GLY A 58 -4.51 12.24 7.79
N ALA A 59 -3.96 13.33 7.24
CA ALA A 59 -3.59 14.50 8.05
C ALA A 59 -4.80 15.18 8.72
N ARG A 60 -5.97 15.19 8.06
CA ARG A 60 -7.21 15.71 8.65
C ARG A 60 -7.68 14.83 9.80
N LEU A 61 -7.64 13.51 9.66
CA LEU A 61 -7.99 12.57 10.73
C LEU A 61 -7.00 12.66 11.90
N GLU A 62 -5.70 12.78 11.61
CA GLU A 62 -4.65 12.92 12.62
C GLU A 62 -4.85 14.21 13.46
N ALA A 63 -5.24 15.32 12.82
CA ALA A 63 -5.58 16.56 13.51
C ALA A 63 -6.77 16.41 14.48
N GLN A 64 -7.61 15.39 14.30
CA GLN A 64 -8.80 15.13 15.13
C GLN A 64 -8.60 13.97 16.12
N THR A 65 -7.36 13.48 16.29
CA THR A 65 -7.04 12.33 17.17
C THR A 65 -7.59 12.48 18.58
N VAL A 66 -7.44 13.65 19.21
CA VAL A 66 -7.92 13.88 20.58
C VAL A 66 -9.44 13.73 20.69
N TRP A 67 -10.18 14.21 19.69
CA TRP A 67 -11.63 14.05 19.67
C TRP A 67 -12.01 12.57 19.46
N ILE A 68 -11.36 11.91 18.49
CA ILE A 68 -11.58 10.48 18.21
C ILE A 68 -11.37 9.66 19.49
N GLU A 69 -10.25 9.85 20.19
CA GLU A 69 -9.94 9.14 21.44
C GLU A 69 -10.99 9.42 22.54
N THR A 70 -11.38 10.68 22.69
CA THR A 70 -12.39 11.10 23.67
C THR A 70 -13.74 10.43 23.40
N THR A 71 -14.23 10.49 22.16
CA THR A 71 -15.49 9.87 21.75
C THR A 71 -15.46 8.36 21.94
N LEU A 72 -14.36 7.70 21.54
CA LEU A 72 -14.20 6.25 21.74
C LEU A 72 -14.30 5.84 23.22
N GLY A 73 -13.83 6.70 24.14
CA GLY A 73 -13.88 6.50 25.58
C GLY A 73 -15.27 6.63 26.22
N GLN A 74 -16.24 7.26 25.56
CA GLN A 74 -17.59 7.48 26.12
C GLN A 74 -18.49 6.24 26.10
N GLY A 75 -18.18 5.25 25.25
CA GLY A 75 -18.87 3.96 25.27
C GLY A 75 -20.34 4.00 24.82
N ASP A 76 -20.79 5.10 24.25
CA ASP A 76 -22.17 5.32 23.79
C ASP A 76 -22.37 4.90 22.32
N ALA A 77 -23.56 5.20 21.76
CA ALA A 77 -23.89 4.84 20.38
C ALA A 77 -22.97 5.50 19.33
N PRO A 78 -22.68 6.82 19.39
CA PRO A 78 -21.66 7.45 18.54
C PRO A 78 -20.27 6.80 18.65
N ALA A 79 -19.84 6.43 19.86
CA ALA A 79 -18.58 5.71 20.05
C ALA A 79 -18.58 4.33 19.36
N SER A 80 -19.73 3.65 19.30
CA SER A 80 -19.87 2.38 18.58
C SER A 80 -19.76 2.55 17.08
N GLU A 81 -20.47 3.51 16.51
CA GLU A 81 -20.43 3.81 15.07
C GLU A 81 -19.02 4.19 14.61
N LEU A 82 -18.32 5.01 15.41
CA LEU A 82 -16.95 5.39 15.15
C LEU A 82 -16.00 4.17 15.21
N ARG A 83 -16.18 3.27 16.18
CA ARG A 83 -15.40 2.02 16.27
C ARG A 83 -15.59 1.15 15.03
N ASP A 84 -16.83 0.97 14.60
CA ASP A 84 -17.15 0.13 13.44
C ASP A 84 -16.53 0.72 12.17
N SER A 85 -16.62 2.03 11.97
CA SER A 85 -16.04 2.73 10.82
C SER A 85 -14.51 2.66 10.79
N LEU A 86 -13.85 2.82 11.95
CA LEU A 86 -12.40 2.67 12.07
C LEU A 86 -11.93 1.23 11.86
N ALA A 87 -12.73 0.24 12.29
CA ALA A 87 -12.45 -1.17 12.08
C ALA A 87 -12.53 -1.54 10.58
N GLU A 88 -13.55 -1.04 9.88
CA GLU A 88 -13.66 -1.18 8.43
C GLU A 88 -12.47 -0.55 7.71
N LEU A 89 -12.13 0.70 8.05
CA LEU A 89 -10.99 1.41 7.47
C LEU A 89 -9.68 0.63 7.68
N SER A 90 -9.44 0.12 8.89
CA SER A 90 -8.27 -0.71 9.20
C SER A 90 -8.20 -1.98 8.35
N ALA A 91 -9.34 -2.66 8.16
CA ALA A 91 -9.42 -3.85 7.31
C ALA A 91 -9.10 -3.54 5.84
N LEU A 92 -9.55 -2.40 5.32
CA LEU A 92 -9.23 -1.95 3.97
C LEU A 92 -7.74 -1.62 3.81
N ILE A 93 -7.14 -0.91 4.77
CA ILE A 93 -5.70 -0.61 4.77
C ILE A 93 -4.89 -1.91 4.74
N ALA A 94 -5.25 -2.90 5.57
CA ALA A 94 -4.57 -4.20 5.60
C ALA A 94 -4.70 -4.95 4.27
N ARG A 95 -5.88 -4.90 3.64
CA ARG A 95 -6.12 -5.53 2.34
C ARG A 95 -5.29 -4.88 1.23
N ASP A 96 -5.28 -3.55 1.17
CA ASP A 96 -4.52 -2.77 0.19
C ASP A 96 -3.02 -3.06 0.31
N ALA A 97 -2.47 -3.01 1.52
CA ALA A 97 -1.07 -3.35 1.79
C ALA A 97 -0.71 -4.78 1.33
N ALA A 98 -1.58 -5.76 1.59
CA ALA A 98 -1.37 -7.13 1.15
C ALA A 98 -1.41 -7.28 -0.38
N MET A 99 -2.22 -6.48 -1.08
CA MET A 99 -2.26 -6.46 -2.55
C MET A 99 -0.98 -5.88 -3.13
N LEU A 100 -0.52 -4.74 -2.61
CA LEU A 100 0.73 -4.11 -3.02
C LEU A 100 1.94 -5.03 -2.79
N GLU A 101 1.97 -5.76 -1.67
CA GLU A 101 3.01 -6.74 -1.39
C GLU A 101 3.03 -7.86 -2.44
N ARG A 102 1.88 -8.48 -2.72
CA ARG A 102 1.77 -9.52 -3.75
C ARG A 102 2.20 -9.03 -5.13
N MET A 103 1.86 -7.79 -5.49
CA MET A 103 2.31 -7.18 -6.74
C MET A 103 3.82 -7.01 -6.80
N ARG A 104 4.44 -6.56 -5.69
CA ARG A 104 5.88 -6.41 -5.58
C ARG A 104 6.59 -7.75 -5.79
N GLU A 105 6.11 -8.80 -5.12
CA GLU A 105 6.63 -10.16 -5.26
C GLU A 105 6.50 -10.69 -6.70
N THR A 106 5.32 -10.51 -7.30
CA THR A 106 5.02 -10.94 -8.68
C THR A 106 5.93 -10.24 -9.68
N THR A 107 6.08 -8.92 -9.55
CA THR A 107 6.93 -8.12 -10.44
C THR A 107 8.40 -8.51 -10.30
N ALA A 108 8.87 -8.75 -9.07
CA ALA A 108 10.23 -9.24 -8.84
C ALA A 108 10.46 -10.63 -9.46
N SER A 109 9.46 -11.51 -9.41
CA SER A 109 9.53 -12.82 -10.07
C SER A 109 9.65 -12.69 -11.59
N VAL A 110 8.79 -11.88 -12.20
CA VAL A 110 8.80 -11.60 -13.65
C VAL A 110 10.14 -10.98 -14.07
N ALA A 111 10.66 -10.02 -13.32
CA ALA A 111 11.97 -9.42 -13.61
C ALA A 111 13.10 -10.46 -13.62
N ARG A 112 13.11 -11.40 -12.65
CA ARG A 112 14.08 -12.50 -12.62
C ARG A 112 13.88 -13.46 -13.79
N GLU A 113 12.65 -13.71 -14.21
CA GLU A 113 12.36 -14.54 -15.39
C GLU A 113 12.86 -13.90 -16.67
N LEU A 114 12.63 -12.59 -16.84
CA LEU A 114 13.16 -11.82 -17.96
C LEU A 114 14.69 -11.83 -17.96
N GLU A 115 15.33 -11.70 -16.81
CA GLU A 115 16.79 -11.82 -16.70
C GLU A 115 17.28 -13.22 -17.10
N ARG A 116 16.60 -14.29 -16.63
CA ARG A 116 16.92 -15.67 -17.03
C ARG A 116 16.68 -15.94 -18.51
N LEU A 117 15.64 -15.35 -19.09
CA LEU A 117 15.33 -15.47 -20.53
C LEU A 117 16.39 -14.73 -21.33
N ARG A 118 16.75 -13.52 -20.93
CA ARG A 118 17.85 -12.74 -21.50
C ARG A 118 19.19 -13.47 -21.35
N ALA A 119 19.46 -14.17 -20.25
CA ALA A 119 20.70 -14.95 -20.11
C ALA A 119 20.72 -16.18 -21.04
N ARG A 120 19.56 -16.81 -21.29
CA ARG A 120 19.43 -18.01 -22.13
C ARG A 120 19.38 -17.70 -23.64
N HIS A 121 18.70 -16.62 -24.01
CA HIS A 121 18.49 -16.19 -25.40
C HIS A 121 19.33 -14.99 -25.80
N GLY A 122 19.86 -14.25 -24.83
CA GLY A 122 20.91 -13.29 -25.05
C GLY A 122 22.12 -14.05 -25.56
N LEU A 123 22.59 -13.61 -26.71
CA LEU A 123 23.65 -14.18 -27.49
C LEU A 123 24.97 -14.40 -26.72
N GLY A 124 25.11 -13.99 -25.46
CA GLY A 124 26.34 -14.05 -24.65
C GLY A 124 26.96 -15.44 -24.40
N GLY A 125 26.26 -16.54 -24.72
CA GLY A 125 26.88 -17.86 -24.85
C GLY A 125 27.56 -18.05 -26.21
N LEU A 126 26.79 -17.92 -27.30
CA LEU A 126 27.22 -18.33 -28.64
C LEU A 126 27.85 -17.23 -29.49
N TYR A 127 27.51 -15.95 -29.27
CA TYR A 127 27.99 -14.79 -30.03
C TYR A 127 28.37 -13.61 -29.10
N GLY A 128 29.54 -13.02 -29.29
CA GLY A 128 29.96 -11.81 -28.59
C GLY A 128 29.07 -10.60 -28.93
N ALA A 129 29.26 -9.48 -28.22
CA ALA A 129 28.50 -8.23 -28.41
C ALA A 129 28.51 -7.68 -29.86
N SER A 130 29.44 -8.15 -30.71
CA SER A 130 29.53 -7.84 -32.14
C SER A 130 28.77 -8.81 -33.07
N GLY A 131 28.00 -9.76 -32.52
CA GLY A 131 27.30 -10.79 -33.32
C GLY A 131 28.22 -11.85 -33.93
N HIS A 132 29.49 -11.91 -33.52
CA HIS A 132 30.46 -12.91 -33.97
C HIS A 132 30.52 -14.08 -32.98
N ARG A 133 30.61 -15.33 -33.47
CA ARG A 133 30.68 -16.51 -32.59
C ARG A 133 31.87 -16.39 -31.63
N ASN A 134 31.66 -16.71 -30.35
CA ASN A 134 32.73 -16.66 -29.36
C ASN A 134 33.77 -17.76 -29.67
N PRO A 135 35.05 -17.43 -29.94
CA PRO A 135 36.06 -18.41 -30.33
C PRO A 135 36.40 -19.43 -29.23
N LYS A 136 35.95 -19.21 -27.99
CA LYS A 136 36.10 -20.16 -26.88
C LYS A 136 35.13 -21.36 -26.97
N ASP A 137 34.04 -21.27 -27.75
CA ASP A 137 33.07 -22.36 -27.94
C ASP A 137 33.41 -23.28 -29.13
N THR A 138 34.46 -22.97 -29.90
CA THR A 138 34.90 -23.82 -31.03
C THR A 138 35.85 -24.95 -30.65
N LEU A 139 36.14 -25.17 -29.36
CA LEU A 139 37.07 -26.20 -28.91
C LEU A 139 36.39 -27.33 -28.11
N SER A 140 35.47 -28.04 -28.75
CA SER A 140 35.40 -29.49 -28.58
C SER A 140 34.98 -30.12 -29.90
N ARG A 141 35.88 -30.05 -30.87
CA ARG A 141 35.85 -30.96 -32.01
C ARG A 141 36.38 -32.30 -31.49
N ALA A 142 35.49 -33.13 -30.95
CA ALA A 142 35.76 -34.55 -30.86
C ALA A 142 36.24 -35.00 -32.25
N SER A 143 37.46 -35.55 -32.32
CA SER A 143 38.00 -36.08 -33.57
C SER A 143 37.12 -37.24 -34.00
N MET A 144 36.27 -36.99 -35.00
CA MET A 144 35.48 -38.03 -35.63
C MET A 144 36.45 -38.90 -36.44
N ASP A 145 36.79 -40.06 -35.88
CA ASP A 145 37.50 -41.13 -36.55
C ASP A 145 36.70 -41.52 -37.80
N LYS A 146 37.27 -41.27 -38.98
CA LYS A 146 36.83 -41.86 -40.23
C LYS A 146 37.90 -42.85 -40.65
N SER A 147 37.75 -44.08 -40.16
CA SER A 147 38.45 -45.24 -40.70
C SER A 147 37.79 -45.65 -42.03
N VAL A 148 38.61 -45.73 -43.08
CA VAL A 148 38.36 -46.38 -44.37
C VAL A 148 39.07 -47.73 -44.35
#